data_AF-A0A5B9W2R1-F1
#
_entry.id   AF-A0A5B9W2R1-F1
#
_cell.length_a   1.000
_cell.length_b   1.000
_cell.length_c   1.000
_cell.angle_alpha   90.00
_cell.angle_beta   90.00
_cell.angle_gamma   90.00
#
_symmetry.space_group_name_H-M   'P 1'
#
loop_
_entity.id
_entity.type
_entity.pdbx_description
1 polymer ?
#
loop_
_entity_poly.entity_id
_entity_poly.type
_entity_poly.pdbx_seq_one_letter_code
_entity_poly.pdbx_strand_id
1 'polypeptide(L)'
;MTEREWQACRDPEPMLRQVPAARHQRELRLFGAACARRVWRLLPGECRAAVEASERFAGGEIGGEELEAAVARAAEVAAAAFPGHSAPDAASYATSAAVDASSAWPRTATNVMAAASCAASAAGCDAGEADEARYDEAFERARRGELAAQADLLRALIAFPGEPPPA
;
A
#
# COMPACT_ATOMS: atom_id res chain seq x y z
N MET A 1 13.93 7.56 -14.11
CA MET A 1 14.93 6.74 -13.40
C MET A 1 15.59 5.81 -14.40
N THR A 2 16.91 5.67 -14.36
CA THR A 2 17.63 4.60 -15.07
C THR A 2 17.37 3.24 -14.43
N GLU A 3 17.72 2.15 -15.11
CA GLU A 3 17.62 0.80 -14.53
C GLU A 3 18.48 0.67 -13.27
N ARG A 4 19.70 1.25 -13.27
CA ARG A 4 20.55 1.26 -12.08
C ARG A 4 19.94 2.03 -10.91
N GLU A 5 19.34 3.19 -11.18
CA GLU A 5 18.62 3.96 -10.16
C GLU A 5 17.40 3.20 -9.63
N TRP A 6 16.66 2.51 -10.51
CA TRP A 6 15.54 1.66 -10.14
C TRP A 6 15.97 0.54 -9.20
N GLN A 7 17.08 -0.14 -9.50
CA GLN A 7 17.63 -1.21 -8.66
C GLN A 7 18.18 -0.73 -7.31
N ALA A 8 18.63 0.53 -7.23
CA ALA A 8 19.16 1.10 -5.99
C ALA A 8 18.09 1.79 -5.13
N CYS A 9 16.91 2.08 -5.70
CA CYS A 9 15.87 2.85 -5.02
C CYS A 9 15.24 2.07 -3.86
N ARG A 10 15.08 2.75 -2.73
CA ARG A 10 14.45 2.22 -1.49
C ARG A 10 13.15 2.92 -1.13
N ASP A 11 12.67 3.76 -2.03
CA ASP A 11 11.42 4.49 -1.87
C ASP A 11 10.50 4.14 -3.05
N PRO A 12 9.33 3.52 -2.82
CA PRO A 12 8.39 3.18 -3.87
C PRO A 12 7.76 4.42 -4.53
N GLU A 13 7.70 5.58 -3.88
CA GLU A 13 7.06 6.78 -4.45
C GLU A 13 7.70 7.24 -5.78
N PRO A 14 9.02 7.54 -5.85
CA PRO A 14 9.65 7.90 -7.12
C PRO A 14 9.60 6.76 -8.16
N MET A 15 9.61 5.51 -7.71
CA MET A 15 9.48 4.34 -8.58
C MET A 15 8.09 4.27 -9.24
N LEU A 16 7.02 4.41 -8.47
CA LEU A 16 5.64 4.38 -8.95
C LEU A 16 5.36 5.47 -9.98
N ARG A 17 5.98 6.65 -9.86
CA ARG A 17 5.89 7.72 -10.87
C ARG A 17 6.46 7.33 -12.23
N GLN A 18 7.34 6.32 -12.29
CA GLN A 18 7.90 5.80 -13.55
C GLN A 18 7.08 4.65 -14.13
N VAL A 19 6.10 4.11 -13.40
CA VAL A 19 5.30 2.97 -13.84
C VAL A 19 4.09 3.46 -14.64
N PRO A 20 3.98 3.12 -15.94
CA PRO A 20 2.81 3.49 -16.74
C PRO A 20 1.59 2.70 -16.27
N ALA A 21 0.71 3.34 -15.51
CA ALA A 21 -0.40 2.64 -14.86
C ALA A 21 -1.30 1.89 -15.84
N ALA A 22 -1.52 2.43 -17.04
CA ALA A 22 -2.36 1.81 -18.07
C ALA A 22 -1.89 0.39 -18.47
N ARG A 23 -0.59 0.09 -18.41
CA ARG A 23 -0.04 -1.22 -18.79
C ARG A 23 0.19 -2.17 -17.61
N HIS A 24 0.12 -1.65 -16.38
CA HIS A 24 0.50 -2.34 -15.14
C HIS A 24 -0.64 -2.37 -14.11
N GLN A 25 -1.89 -2.34 -14.57
CA GLN A 25 -3.06 -2.29 -13.68
C GLN A 25 -3.09 -3.44 -12.68
N ARG A 26 -2.76 -4.65 -13.16
CA ARG A 26 -2.74 -5.86 -12.34
C ARG A 26 -1.63 -5.82 -11.30
N GLU A 27 -0.41 -5.50 -11.73
CA GLU A 27 0.79 -5.41 -10.89
C GLU A 27 0.63 -4.32 -9.83
N LEU A 28 0.08 -3.16 -10.19
CA LEU A 28 -0.19 -2.06 -9.27
C LEU A 28 -1.25 -2.43 -8.22
N ARG A 29 -2.26 -3.22 -8.59
CA ARG A 29 -3.26 -3.72 -7.64
C ARG A 29 -2.64 -4.70 -6.66
N LEU A 30 -1.86 -5.67 -7.16
CA LEU A 30 -1.13 -6.63 -6.33
C LEU A 30 -0.12 -5.96 -5.41
N PHE A 31 0.58 -4.93 -5.91
CA PHE A 31 1.52 -4.15 -5.10
C PHE A 31 0.81 -3.44 -3.96
N GLY A 32 -0.31 -2.74 -4.22
CA GLY A 32 -1.10 -2.10 -3.18
C GLY A 32 -1.60 -3.09 -2.12
N ALA A 33 -2.13 -4.24 -2.56
CA ALA A 33 -2.55 -5.32 -1.66
C ALA A 33 -1.38 -5.87 -0.83
N ALA A 34 -0.21 -6.05 -1.45
CA ALA A 34 1.00 -6.50 -0.75
C ALA A 34 1.47 -5.48 0.31
N CYS A 35 1.39 -4.17 0.05
CA CYS A 35 1.66 -3.15 1.07
C CYS A 35 0.70 -3.28 2.27
N ALA A 36 -0.61 -3.44 2.02
CA ALA A 36 -1.59 -3.64 3.08
C ALA A 36 -1.37 -4.97 3.84
N ARG A 37 -0.97 -6.05 3.15
CA ARG A 37 -0.57 -7.33 3.76
C ARG A 37 0.62 -7.20 4.71
N ARG A 38 1.53 -6.24 4.52
CA ARG A 38 2.66 -6.04 5.45
C ARG A 38 2.24 -5.54 6.83
N VAL A 39 1.10 -4.87 6.91
CA VAL A 39 0.49 -4.39 8.16
C VAL A 39 -0.72 -5.23 8.60
N TRP A 40 -0.82 -6.47 8.10
CA TRP A 40 -1.98 -7.37 8.30
C TRP A 40 -2.47 -7.51 9.75
N ARG A 41 -1.53 -7.55 10.71
CA ARG A 41 -1.86 -7.69 12.13
C ARG A 41 -2.65 -6.50 12.69
N LEU A 42 -2.51 -5.31 12.09
CA LEU A 42 -3.22 -4.08 12.47
C LEU A 42 -4.60 -3.98 11.81
N LEU A 43 -4.86 -4.79 10.78
CA LEU A 43 -6.11 -4.72 10.03
C LEU A 43 -7.27 -5.44 10.75
N PRO A 44 -8.44 -4.81 10.88
CA PRO A 44 -9.70 -5.47 11.21
C PRO A 44 -10.13 -6.48 10.13
N GLY A 45 -11.10 -7.34 10.47
CA GLY A 45 -11.56 -8.44 9.60
C GLY A 45 -12.08 -7.97 8.24
N GLU A 46 -12.84 -6.89 8.21
CA GLU A 46 -13.42 -6.31 6.99
C GLU A 46 -12.34 -5.73 6.07
N CYS A 47 -11.34 -5.05 6.65
CA CYS A 47 -10.21 -4.53 5.91
C CYS A 47 -9.34 -5.66 5.33
N ARG A 48 -9.14 -6.74 6.08
CA ARG A 48 -8.49 -7.97 5.60
C ARG A 48 -9.24 -8.58 4.41
N ALA A 49 -10.56 -8.69 4.52
CA ALA A 49 -11.41 -9.20 3.44
C ALA A 49 -11.37 -8.33 2.18
N ALA A 50 -11.26 -7.00 2.31
CA ALA A 50 -11.09 -6.11 1.16
C ALA A 50 -9.75 -6.33 0.44
N VAL A 51 -8.66 -6.50 1.19
CA VAL A 51 -7.33 -6.80 0.62
C VAL A 51 -7.35 -8.14 -0.13
N GLU A 52 -7.93 -9.17 0.48
CA GLU A 52 -8.12 -10.48 -0.16
C GLU A 52 -8.99 -10.41 -1.41
N ALA A 53 -10.07 -9.62 -1.38
CA ALA A 53 -10.89 -9.36 -2.56
C ALA A 53 -10.09 -8.66 -3.66
N SER A 54 -9.23 -7.70 -3.31
CA SER A 54 -8.35 -7.01 -4.29
C SER A 54 -7.37 -7.98 -4.96
N GLU A 55 -6.79 -8.91 -4.19
CA GLU A 55 -5.92 -9.97 -4.71
C GLU A 55 -6.67 -10.89 -5.68
N ARG A 56 -7.85 -11.38 -5.29
CA ARG A 56 -8.73 -12.24 -6.12
C ARG A 56 -9.19 -11.52 -7.38
N PHE A 57 -9.53 -10.24 -7.29
CA PHE A 57 -9.91 -9.43 -8.44
C PHE A 57 -8.73 -9.24 -9.42
N ALA A 58 -7.51 -9.05 -8.91
CA ALA A 58 -6.31 -9.03 -9.75
C ALA A 58 -6.04 -10.37 -10.46
N GLY A 59 -6.51 -11.48 -9.87
CA GLY A 59 -6.54 -12.81 -10.48
C GLY A 59 -7.69 -13.06 -11.45
N GLY A 60 -8.68 -12.17 -11.52
CA GLY A 60 -9.90 -12.36 -12.32
C GLY A 60 -10.90 -13.36 -11.72
N GLU A 61 -10.76 -13.69 -10.43
CA GLU A 61 -11.61 -14.67 -9.74
C GLU A 61 -12.94 -14.08 -9.27
N ILE A 62 -13.00 -12.76 -9.11
CA ILE A 62 -14.21 -12.02 -8.71
C ILE A 62 -14.45 -10.84 -9.65
N GLY A 63 -15.71 -10.38 -9.69
CA GLY A 63 -16.10 -9.19 -10.45
C GLY A 63 -15.92 -7.88 -9.68
N GLY A 64 -16.12 -6.76 -10.39
CA GLY A 64 -16.02 -5.41 -9.80
C GLY A 64 -17.02 -5.17 -8.67
N GLU A 65 -18.26 -5.65 -8.82
CA GLU A 65 -19.31 -5.49 -7.80
C GLU A 65 -18.97 -6.18 -6.48
N GLU A 66 -18.38 -7.39 -6.52
CA GLU A 66 -17.95 -8.11 -5.31
C GLU A 66 -16.79 -7.37 -4.62
N LEU A 67 -15.86 -6.81 -5.41
CA LEU A 67 -14.78 -5.98 -4.87
C LEU A 67 -15.31 -4.69 -4.24
N GLU A 68 -16.22 -3.98 -4.91
CA GLU A 68 -16.84 -2.76 -4.39
C GLU A 68 -17.57 -3.00 -3.07
N ALA A 69 -18.32 -4.10 -2.96
CA ALA A 69 -19.00 -4.48 -1.73
C ALA A 69 -18.02 -4.79 -0.58
N ALA A 70 -16.86 -5.38 -0.88
CA ALA A 70 -15.81 -5.59 0.14
C ALA A 70 -15.16 -4.27 0.57
N VAL A 71 -14.85 -3.38 -0.38
CA VAL A 71 -14.27 -2.06 -0.12
C VAL A 71 -15.22 -1.19 0.70
N ALA A 72 -16.52 -1.20 0.39
CA ALA A 72 -17.52 -0.42 1.13
C ALA A 72 -17.55 -0.77 2.62
N ARG A 73 -17.55 -2.07 2.95
CA ARG A 73 -17.49 -2.54 4.35
C ARG A 73 -16.19 -2.13 5.05
N ALA A 74 -15.06 -2.23 4.35
CA ALA A 74 -13.77 -1.78 4.91
C ALA A 74 -13.75 -0.27 5.15
N ALA A 75 -14.38 0.52 4.28
CA ALA A 75 -14.46 1.97 4.40
C ALA A 75 -15.32 2.40 5.60
N GLU A 76 -16.41 1.69 5.90
CA GLU A 76 -17.21 1.93 7.11
C GLU A 76 -16.38 1.72 8.39
N VAL A 77 -15.57 0.65 8.43
CA VAL A 77 -14.67 0.37 9.55
C VAL A 77 -13.57 1.44 9.67
N ALA A 78 -12.95 1.83 8.55
CA ALA A 78 -11.93 2.86 8.54
C ALA A 78 -12.47 4.23 9.02
N ALA A 79 -13.68 4.60 8.60
CA ALA A 79 -14.33 5.83 9.03
C ALA A 79 -14.66 5.82 10.54
N ALA A 80 -15.03 4.67 11.09
CA ALA A 80 -15.28 4.52 12.52
C ALA A 80 -13.99 4.57 13.35
N ALA A 81 -12.87 4.08 12.81
CA ALA A 81 -11.56 4.11 13.47
C ALA A 81 -10.99 5.53 13.62
N PHE A 82 -11.33 6.45 12.70
CA PHE A 82 -10.80 7.81 12.71
C PHE A 82 -11.90 8.88 12.64
N PRO A 83 -12.51 9.29 13.77
CA PRO A 83 -13.56 10.30 13.79
C PRO A 83 -13.06 11.74 13.56
N GLY A 84 -11.83 11.95 13.07
CA GLY A 84 -11.31 13.25 12.61
C GLY A 84 -10.83 14.23 13.69
N HIS A 85 -10.86 13.85 14.97
CA HIS A 85 -10.52 14.73 16.09
C HIS A 85 -9.25 14.33 16.88
N SER A 86 -8.61 13.21 16.53
CA SER A 86 -7.38 12.70 17.15
C SER A 86 -6.25 12.62 16.12
N ALA A 87 -4.99 12.56 16.58
CA ALA A 87 -3.88 12.18 15.70
C ALA A 87 -4.10 10.73 15.22
N PRO A 88 -3.86 10.42 13.94
CA PRO A 88 -4.03 9.06 13.43
C PRO A 88 -3.01 8.11 14.07
N ASP A 89 -3.51 6.97 14.55
CA ASP A 89 -2.75 5.88 15.14
C ASP A 89 -2.39 4.81 14.10
N ALA A 90 -1.67 3.77 14.53
CA ALA A 90 -1.26 2.66 13.67
C ALA A 90 -2.46 1.97 12.98
N ALA A 91 -3.57 1.79 13.69
CA ALA A 91 -4.77 1.14 13.16
C ALA A 91 -5.45 2.01 12.09
N SER A 92 -5.56 3.32 12.33
CA SER A 92 -6.14 4.28 11.38
C SER A 92 -5.39 4.26 10.06
N TYR A 93 -4.05 4.36 10.09
CA TYR A 93 -3.24 4.27 8.88
C TYR A 93 -3.35 2.91 8.19
N ALA A 94 -3.39 1.81 8.94
CA ALA A 94 -3.50 0.47 8.37
C ALA A 94 -4.83 0.29 7.62
N THR A 95 -5.95 0.73 8.22
CA THR A 95 -7.27 0.65 7.58
C THR A 95 -7.36 1.52 6.32
N SER A 96 -6.80 2.74 6.34
CA SER A 96 -6.68 3.57 5.12
C SER A 96 -5.87 2.88 4.03
N ALA A 97 -4.74 2.25 4.37
CA ALA A 97 -3.93 1.50 3.42
C ALA A 97 -4.72 0.36 2.75
N ALA A 98 -5.52 -0.37 3.53
CA ALA A 98 -6.36 -1.46 3.01
C ALA A 98 -7.46 -0.96 2.06
N VAL A 99 -8.13 0.15 2.39
CA VAL A 99 -9.16 0.75 1.53
C VAL A 99 -8.54 1.26 0.23
N ASP A 100 -7.44 2.02 0.31
CA ASP A 100 -6.75 2.56 -0.85
C ASP A 100 -6.20 1.44 -1.76
N ALA A 101 -5.67 0.36 -1.19
CA ALA A 101 -5.19 -0.81 -1.91
C ALA A 101 -6.29 -1.57 -2.66
N SER A 102 -7.54 -1.44 -2.21
CA SER A 102 -8.65 -2.29 -2.65
C SER A 102 -9.62 -1.62 -3.61
N SER A 103 -9.51 -0.31 -3.84
CA SER A 103 -10.37 0.45 -4.77
C SER A 103 -10.65 -0.29 -6.09
N ALA A 104 -11.91 -0.37 -6.49
CA ALA A 104 -12.35 -1.02 -7.73
C ALA A 104 -11.99 -0.24 -9.00
N TRP A 105 -11.70 1.06 -8.85
CA TRP A 105 -11.31 1.94 -9.95
C TRP A 105 -9.94 1.57 -10.52
N PRO A 106 -9.66 1.93 -11.78
CA PRO A 106 -8.32 1.81 -12.35
C PRO A 106 -7.25 2.45 -11.45
N ARG A 107 -6.16 1.73 -11.26
CA ARG A 107 -5.03 2.17 -10.45
C ARG A 107 -4.34 3.34 -11.12
N THR A 108 -3.99 4.34 -10.32
CA THR A 108 -3.16 5.48 -10.70
C THR A 108 -1.93 5.48 -9.78
N ALA A 109 -0.84 6.11 -10.21
CA ALA A 109 0.32 6.24 -9.33
C ALA A 109 -0.07 6.86 -7.98
N THR A 110 -0.90 7.91 -8.00
CA THR A 110 -1.37 8.61 -6.79
C THR A 110 -2.11 7.70 -5.81
N ASN A 111 -3.08 6.89 -6.29
CA ASN A 111 -3.84 6.04 -5.37
C ASN A 111 -3.03 4.86 -4.83
N VAL A 112 -2.07 4.36 -5.60
CA VAL A 112 -1.16 3.29 -5.15
C VAL A 112 -0.14 3.84 -4.15
N MET A 113 0.36 5.07 -4.39
CA MET A 113 1.25 5.78 -3.46
C MET A 113 0.57 6.03 -2.11
N ALA A 114 -0.71 6.39 -2.11
CA ALA A 114 -1.49 6.56 -0.87
C ALA A 114 -1.53 5.28 -0.03
N ALA A 115 -1.82 4.13 -0.64
CA ALA A 115 -1.82 2.83 0.05
C ALA A 115 -0.44 2.48 0.64
N ALA A 116 0.62 2.65 -0.15
CA ALA A 116 2.00 2.39 0.26
C ALA A 116 2.44 3.30 1.44
N SER A 117 2.16 4.61 1.32
CA SER A 117 2.47 5.61 2.34
C SER A 117 1.71 5.38 3.64
N CYS A 118 0.42 5.02 3.57
CA CYS A 118 -0.38 4.68 4.74
C CYS A 118 0.15 3.42 5.42
N ALA A 119 0.48 2.35 4.67
CA ALA A 119 1.08 1.15 5.25
C ALA A 119 2.44 1.44 5.93
N ALA A 120 3.26 2.29 5.32
CA ALA A 120 4.53 2.72 5.91
C ALA A 120 4.35 3.56 7.18
N SER A 121 3.34 4.43 7.20
CA SER A 121 2.98 5.24 8.37
C SER A 121 2.39 4.38 9.48
N ALA A 122 1.58 3.37 9.17
CA ALA A 122 1.06 2.41 10.15
C ALA A 122 2.19 1.63 10.84
N ALA A 123 3.18 1.15 10.07
CA ALA A 123 4.36 0.52 10.64
C ALA A 123 5.20 1.48 11.50
N GLY A 124 5.29 2.75 11.09
CA GLY A 124 5.90 3.82 11.87
C GLY A 124 5.19 4.05 13.21
N CYS A 125 3.88 4.28 13.18
CA CYS A 125 3.06 4.52 14.37
C CYS A 125 3.13 3.35 15.33
N ASP A 126 2.99 2.11 14.85
CA ASP A 126 3.05 0.93 15.72
C ASP A 126 4.41 0.81 16.44
N ALA A 127 5.51 1.10 15.75
CA ALA A 127 6.83 1.10 16.36
C ALA A 127 7.02 2.28 17.34
N GLY A 128 6.49 3.45 17.02
CA GLY A 128 6.53 4.63 17.89
C GLY A 128 5.70 4.45 19.15
N GLU A 129 4.49 3.90 19.03
CA GLU A 129 3.59 3.57 20.15
C GLU A 129 4.22 2.53 21.08
N ALA A 130 5.03 1.60 20.54
CA ALA A 130 5.78 0.63 21.34
C ALA A 130 7.00 1.21 22.09
N ASP A 131 7.49 2.40 21.69
CA ASP A 131 8.62 3.10 22.32
C ASP A 131 8.32 4.60 22.43
N GLU A 132 7.33 4.94 23.26
CA GLU A 132 6.82 6.31 23.41
C GLU A 132 7.92 7.32 23.80
N ALA A 133 8.92 6.88 24.57
CA ALA A 133 10.06 7.71 24.97
C ALA A 133 10.95 8.13 23.81
N ARG A 134 10.93 7.40 22.69
CA ARG A 134 11.70 7.67 21.47
C ARG A 134 10.82 7.57 20.23
N TYR A 135 9.57 8.03 20.34
CA TYR A 135 8.55 7.88 19.31
C TYR A 135 9.07 8.25 17.92
N ASP A 136 9.62 9.46 17.75
CA ASP A 136 10.07 9.96 16.44
C ASP A 136 11.18 9.08 15.82
N GLU A 137 12.14 8.63 16.63
CA GLU A 137 13.24 7.77 16.16
C GLU A 137 12.74 6.38 15.76
N ALA A 138 11.84 5.80 16.58
CA ALA A 138 11.24 4.51 16.31
C ALA A 138 10.34 4.55 15.06
N PHE A 139 9.52 5.58 14.95
CA PHE A 139 8.66 5.85 13.81
C PHE A 139 9.47 5.96 12.51
N GLU A 140 10.46 6.86 12.45
CA GLU A 140 11.23 7.11 11.24
C GLU A 140 12.08 5.92 10.82
N ARG A 141 12.59 5.14 11.78
CA ARG A 141 13.31 3.91 11.49
C ARG A 141 12.39 2.85 10.89
N ALA A 142 11.23 2.60 11.50
CA ALA A 142 10.28 1.60 11.03
C ALA A 142 9.69 1.99 9.67
N ARG A 143 9.27 3.24 9.50
CA ARG A 143 8.76 3.77 8.23
C ARG A 143 9.76 3.64 7.09
N ARG A 144 11.03 4.01 7.29
CA ARG A 144 12.08 3.85 6.27
C ARG A 144 12.36 2.39 5.94
N GLY A 145 12.36 1.51 6.95
CA GLY A 145 12.49 0.07 6.74
C GLY A 145 11.33 -0.50 5.91
N GLU A 146 10.11 -0.04 6.20
CA GLU A 146 8.91 -0.44 5.49
C GLU A 146 8.90 0.03 4.04
N LEU A 147 9.24 1.30 3.76
CA LEU A 147 9.39 1.81 2.40
C LEU A 147 10.42 1.01 1.60
N ALA A 148 11.56 0.64 2.20
CA ALA A 148 12.56 -0.18 1.54
C ALA A 148 12.01 -1.57 1.15
N ALA A 149 11.27 -2.21 2.06
CA ALA A 149 10.65 -3.50 1.79
C ALA A 149 9.55 -3.41 0.72
N GLN A 150 8.77 -2.32 0.69
CA GLN A 150 7.80 -2.06 -0.37
C GLN A 150 8.49 -1.83 -1.72
N ALA A 151 9.63 -1.13 -1.77
CA ALA A 151 10.40 -0.99 -3.00
C ALA A 151 10.87 -2.36 -3.55
N ASP A 152 11.21 -3.32 -2.67
CA ASP A 152 11.51 -4.69 -3.08
C ASP A 152 10.27 -5.42 -3.64
N LEU A 153 9.10 -5.26 -3.01
CA LEU A 153 7.83 -5.81 -3.52
C LEU A 153 7.50 -5.27 -4.92
N LEU A 154 7.66 -3.96 -5.13
CA LEU A 154 7.39 -3.35 -6.44
C LEU A 154 8.33 -3.91 -7.52
N ARG A 155 9.61 -4.10 -7.20
CA ARG A 155 10.58 -4.72 -8.12
C ARG A 155 10.27 -6.18 -8.44
N ALA A 156 9.76 -6.93 -7.47
CA ALA A 156 9.35 -8.32 -7.69
C ALA A 156 8.17 -8.41 -8.68
N LEU A 157 7.29 -7.42 -8.71
CA LEU A 157 6.15 -7.35 -9.63
C LEU A 157 6.52 -6.72 -10.98
N ILE A 158 7.40 -5.72 -10.97
CA ILE A 158 7.79 -4.93 -12.14
C ILE A 158 9.32 -4.82 -12.17
N ALA A 159 9.97 -5.62 -13.00
CA ALA A 159 11.43 -5.70 -13.05
C ALA A 159 12.10 -4.35 -13.39
N PHE A 160 11.62 -3.65 -14.42
CA PHE A 160 11.96 -2.26 -14.74
C PHE A 160 10.90 -1.67 -15.68
N PRO A 161 10.37 -0.45 -15.45
CA PRO A 161 9.28 0.06 -16.26
C PRO A 161 9.70 0.83 -17.54
N GLY A 162 10.97 1.19 -17.70
CA GLY A 162 11.42 1.85 -18.94
C GLY A 162 11.39 0.92 -20.15
N GLU A 163 11.48 1.47 -21.36
CA GLU A 163 11.82 0.66 -22.54
C GLU A 163 13.21 0.05 -22.34
N PRO A 164 13.44 -1.22 -22.73
CA PRO A 164 14.79 -1.74 -22.81
C PRO A 164 15.60 -0.85 -23.78
N PRO A 165 16.91 -0.64 -23.54
CA PRO A 165 17.73 0.09 -24.49
C PRO A 165 17.61 -0.55 -25.89
N PRO A 166 17.61 0.25 -26.97
CA PRO A 166 17.60 -0.31 -28.33
C PRO A 166 18.79 -1.26 -28.48
N ALA A 167 18.52 -2.42 -29.08
CA ALA A 167 19.49 -3.48 -29.34
C ALA A 167 20.65 -3.01 -30.24
#